data_AF-A0A1B3NDA9-F1
#
_entry.id   AF-A0A1B3NDA9-F1
#
_cell.length_a   1.000
_cell.length_b   1.000
_cell.length_c   1.000
_cell.angle_alpha   90.00
_cell.angle_beta   90.00
_cell.angle_gamma   90.00
#
_symmetry.space_group_name_H-M   'P 1'
#
loop_
_entity.id
_entity.type
_entity.pdbx_description
1 polymer ?
#
loop_
_entity_poly.entity_id
_entity_poly.type
_entity_poly.pdbx_seq_one_letter_code
_entity_poly.pdbx_strand_id
1 'polypeptide(L)'
;MSSKPVSDTRTRFQRGGVEYRGHQIRAKKDFADFVGYHRGFYFSEAYVVLKDGINVMPGACYFSNVADAEMAIDIKLDVSPDRFWETVRAVQEAQRNAAILVIEQARQQSKAPEPKNEVIDNDASPEAPALSM
;
A
#
# COMPACT_ATOMS: atom_id res chain seq x y z
N MET A 1 13.91 30.29 -0.30
CA MET A 1 13.67 29.30 0.77
C MET A 1 12.95 28.12 0.14
N SER A 2 13.63 26.98 0.03
CA SER A 2 13.11 25.76 -0.61
C SER A 2 12.31 24.97 0.41
N SER A 3 10.99 24.90 0.26
CA SER A 3 10.11 24.08 1.09
C SER A 3 10.24 22.62 0.64
N LYS A 4 10.83 21.78 1.49
CA LYS A 4 10.82 20.33 1.34
C LYS A 4 9.36 19.82 1.32
N PRO A 5 8.99 18.84 0.48
CA PRO A 5 7.69 18.22 0.57
C PRO A 5 7.63 17.41 1.87
N VAL A 6 6.71 17.79 2.75
CA VAL A 6 6.36 17.02 3.93
C VAL A 6 5.66 15.76 3.43
N SER A 7 6.30 14.61 3.59
CA SER A 7 5.68 13.29 3.43
C SER A 7 4.70 13.07 4.58
N ASP A 8 3.54 13.71 4.52
CA ASP A 8 2.44 13.41 5.43
C ASP A 8 1.56 12.35 4.75
N THR A 9 1.77 11.09 5.11
CA THR A 9 0.98 9.92 4.69
C THR A 9 -0.45 9.94 5.25
N ARG A 10 -0.90 11.10 5.76
CA ARG A 10 -2.28 11.41 6.07
C ARG A 10 -2.79 12.38 5.03
N THR A 11 -3.05 11.88 3.82
CA THR A 11 -3.95 12.57 2.90
C THR A 11 -5.31 12.63 3.61
N ARG A 12 -5.52 13.71 4.37
CA ARG A 12 -6.76 14.06 5.02
C ARG A 12 -7.84 13.91 3.96
N PHE A 13 -8.63 12.84 4.05
CA PHE A 13 -9.60 12.48 3.03
C PHE A 13 -10.37 13.74 2.69
N GLN A 14 -10.20 14.24 1.46
CA GLN A 14 -10.92 15.42 1.02
C GLN A 14 -12.39 15.12 1.27
N ARG A 15 -13.13 16.11 1.78
CA ARG A 15 -14.54 15.99 2.21
C ARG A 15 -15.50 15.46 1.13
N GLY A 16 -15.04 15.11 -0.08
CA GLY A 16 -15.79 14.45 -1.13
C GLY A 16 -15.38 12.99 -1.25
N GLY A 17 -16.36 12.08 -1.34
CA GLY A 17 -16.08 10.67 -1.62
C GLY A 17 -15.29 10.46 -2.91
N VAL A 18 -14.78 9.25 -3.10
CA VAL A 18 -14.05 8.84 -4.31
C VAL A 18 -15.03 8.20 -5.28
N GLU A 19 -14.97 8.54 -6.56
CA GLU A 19 -15.72 7.84 -7.60
C GLU A 19 -14.82 6.78 -8.24
N TYR A 20 -15.29 5.54 -8.30
CA TYR A 20 -14.57 4.42 -8.89
C TYR A 20 -15.51 3.51 -9.69
N ARG A 21 -15.23 3.32 -10.99
CA ARG A 21 -16.05 2.51 -11.92
C ARG A 21 -17.56 2.77 -11.81
N GLY A 22 -17.95 4.05 -11.73
CA GLY A 22 -19.36 4.46 -11.61
C GLY A 22 -20.01 4.17 -10.24
N HIS A 23 -19.20 3.97 -9.20
CA HIS A 23 -19.63 3.81 -7.82
C HIS A 23 -18.98 4.87 -6.93
N GLN A 24 -19.70 5.33 -5.92
CA GLN A 24 -19.18 6.28 -4.94
C GLN A 24 -18.67 5.55 -3.69
N ILE A 25 -17.42 5.76 -3.34
CA ILE A 25 -16.81 5.30 -2.08
C ILE A 25 -16.86 6.47 -1.10
N ARG A 26 -17.68 6.33 -0.07
CA ARG A 26 -17.89 7.40 0.92
C ARG A 26 -17.49 6.94 2.31
N ALA A 27 -16.79 7.81 3.04
CA ALA A 27 -16.59 7.63 4.46
C ALA A 27 -17.95 7.72 5.17
N LYS A 28 -18.29 6.67 5.91
CA LYS A 28 -19.53 6.55 6.68
C LYS A 28 -19.27 7.00 8.12
N LYS A 29 -19.83 8.16 8.48
CA LYS A 29 -19.58 8.83 9.77
C LYS A 29 -20.39 8.28 10.94
N ASP A 30 -21.53 7.64 10.70
CA ASP A 30 -22.36 7.06 11.76
C ASP A 30 -21.73 5.81 12.41
N PHE A 31 -20.61 5.31 11.88
CA PHE A 31 -19.75 4.36 12.59
C PHE A 31 -18.71 5.04 13.51
N ALA A 32 -18.63 6.38 13.57
CA ALA A 32 -17.71 7.08 14.46
C ALA A 32 -18.07 6.94 15.96
N ASP A 33 -19.32 6.56 16.28
CA ASP A 33 -19.76 6.26 17.65
C ASP A 33 -19.50 4.80 18.06
N PHE A 34 -19.35 3.89 17.08
CA PHE A 34 -18.92 2.52 17.30
C PHE A 34 -17.47 2.39 16.86
N VAL A 35 -16.56 2.60 17.81
CA VAL A 35 -15.14 2.40 17.58
C VAL A 35 -14.90 0.90 17.34
N GLY A 36 -14.95 0.49 16.08
CA GLY A 36 -14.64 -0.87 15.67
C GLY A 36 -13.20 -1.16 16.05
N TYR A 37 -13.00 -2.04 17.03
CA TYR A 37 -11.70 -2.49 17.46
C TYR A 37 -11.29 -3.70 16.62
N HIS A 38 -10.32 -3.52 15.72
CA HIS A 38 -9.73 -4.63 14.98
C HIS A 38 -8.21 -4.55 15.06
N ARG A 39 -7.58 -5.62 15.58
CA ARG A 39 -6.12 -5.77 15.69
C ARG A 39 -5.40 -4.63 16.43
N GLY A 40 -5.99 -4.09 17.49
CA GLY A 40 -5.34 -3.06 18.30
C GLY A 40 -5.55 -1.62 17.84
N PHE A 41 -6.28 -1.41 16.73
CA PHE A 41 -6.55 -0.09 16.19
C PHE A 41 -8.04 0.23 16.23
N TYR A 42 -8.33 1.45 16.64
CA TYR A 42 -9.64 2.07 16.56
C TYR A 42 -9.80 2.66 15.16
N PHE A 43 -10.69 2.09 14.35
CA PHE A 43 -11.00 2.67 13.04
C PHE A 43 -12.03 3.78 13.23
N SER A 44 -11.62 5.03 13.06
CA SER A 44 -12.52 6.19 13.09
C SER A 44 -13.30 6.38 11.78
N GLU A 45 -12.89 5.66 10.72
CA GLU A 45 -13.45 5.81 9.38
C GLU A 45 -13.67 4.43 8.75
N ALA A 46 -14.91 4.15 8.37
CA ALA A 46 -15.30 3.02 7.54
C ALA A 46 -15.81 3.55 6.20
N TYR A 47 -15.56 2.83 5.11
CA TYR A 47 -15.96 3.22 3.76
C TYR A 47 -17.10 2.34 3.28
N VAL A 48 -18.14 2.96 2.74
CA VAL A 48 -19.24 2.26 2.06
C VAL A 48 -19.21 2.56 0.57
N VAL A 49 -19.67 1.59 -0.21
CA VAL A 49 -19.77 1.72 -1.66
C VAL A 49 -21.22 1.93 -2.04
N LEU A 50 -21.49 3.05 -2.70
CA LEU A 50 -22.81 3.47 -3.12
C LEU A 50 -22.94 3.48 -4.64
N LYS A 51 -24.15 3.19 -5.12
CA LYS A 51 -24.60 3.54 -6.47
C LYS A 51 -25.94 4.23 -6.34
N ASP A 52 -26.09 5.41 -6.94
CA ASP A 52 -27.30 6.22 -6.85
C ASP A 52 -27.75 6.48 -5.39
N GLY A 53 -26.78 6.62 -4.47
CA GLY A 53 -27.02 6.83 -3.04
C GLY A 53 -27.34 5.57 -2.22
N ILE A 54 -27.40 4.39 -2.83
CA ILE A 54 -27.75 3.12 -2.19
C ILE A 54 -26.49 2.28 -1.97
N ASN A 55 -26.33 1.67 -0.79
CA ASN A 55 -25.25 0.71 -0.57
C ASN A 55 -25.48 -0.53 -1.43
N VAL A 56 -24.57 -0.80 -2.35
CA VAL A 56 -24.69 -1.91 -3.31
C VAL A 56 -23.88 -3.13 -2.94
N MET A 57 -23.21 -3.13 -1.79
CA MET A 57 -22.38 -4.25 -1.38
C MET A 57 -23.21 -5.34 -0.68
N PRO A 58 -22.97 -6.62 -1.00
CA PRO A 58 -23.66 -7.73 -0.36
C PRO A 58 -23.59 -7.65 1.17
N GLY A 59 -24.73 -7.79 1.85
CA GLY A 59 -24.81 -7.71 3.31
C GLY A 59 -24.66 -6.31 3.89
N ALA A 60 -24.78 -5.25 3.07
CA ALA A 60 -24.65 -3.85 3.50
C ALA A 60 -23.32 -3.58 4.23
N CYS A 61 -22.24 -4.20 3.76
CA CYS A 61 -20.94 -4.14 4.41
C CYS A 61 -20.24 -2.78 4.22
N TYR A 62 -19.12 -2.65 4.92
CA TYR A 62 -18.19 -1.52 4.85
C TYR A 62 -16.75 -2.04 4.80
N PHE A 63 -15.82 -1.17 4.41
CA PHE A 63 -14.40 -1.48 4.25
C PHE A 63 -13.54 -0.56 5.12
N SER A 64 -12.36 -1.03 5.51
CA SER A 64 -11.44 -0.28 6.38
C SER A 64 -10.60 0.76 5.63
N ASN A 65 -10.48 0.63 4.31
CA ASN A 65 -9.76 1.57 3.45
C ASN A 65 -10.38 1.58 2.03
N VAL A 66 -9.98 2.56 1.22
CA VAL A 66 -10.49 2.74 -0.16
C VAL A 66 -10.05 1.61 -1.08
N ALA A 67 -8.81 1.12 -0.98
CA ALA A 67 -8.31 0.08 -1.86
C ALA A 67 -9.11 -1.22 -1.73
N ASP A 68 -9.50 -1.58 -0.50
CA ASP A 68 -10.39 -2.72 -0.24
C ASP A 68 -11.79 -2.49 -0.86
N ALA A 69 -12.29 -1.25 -0.83
CA ALA A 69 -13.56 -0.90 -1.44
C ALA A 69 -13.52 -0.94 -2.98
N GLU A 70 -12.42 -0.48 -3.59
CA GLU A 70 -12.17 -0.59 -5.03
C GLU A 70 -12.06 -2.05 -5.48
N MET A 71 -11.28 -2.86 -4.76
CA MET A 71 -11.18 -4.29 -5.00
C MET A 71 -12.55 -4.98 -4.90
N ALA A 72 -13.36 -4.61 -3.91
CA ALA A 72 -14.71 -5.13 -3.79
C ALA A 72 -15.62 -4.71 -4.96
N ILE A 73 -15.47 -3.48 -5.49
CA ILE A 73 -16.18 -3.06 -6.70
C ILE A 73 -15.77 -3.94 -7.89
N ASP A 74 -14.48 -4.17 -8.09
CA ASP A 74 -13.98 -5.01 -9.17
C ASP A 74 -14.55 -6.43 -9.08
N ILE A 75 -14.44 -7.06 -7.91
CA ILE A 75 -14.98 -8.40 -7.68
C ILE A 75 -16.48 -8.43 -7.95
N LYS A 76 -17.25 -7.47 -7.42
CA LYS A 76 -18.70 -7.39 -7.62
C LYS A 76 -19.08 -7.27 -9.10
N LEU A 77 -18.25 -6.62 -9.92
CA LEU A 77 -18.49 -6.46 -11.35
C LEU A 77 -18.17 -7.74 -12.13
N ASP A 78 -17.21 -8.55 -11.65
CA ASP A 78 -16.70 -9.71 -12.36
C ASP A 78 -17.32 -11.04 -11.91
N VAL A 79 -17.87 -11.12 -10.69
CA VAL A 79 -18.39 -12.38 -10.12
C VAL A 79 -19.85 -12.28 -9.70
N SER A 80 -20.52 -13.44 -9.66
CA SER A 80 -21.90 -13.53 -9.19
C SER A 80 -22.01 -13.22 -7.68
N PRO A 81 -23.16 -12.67 -7.21
CA PRO A 81 -23.29 -12.25 -5.81
C PRO A 81 -23.04 -13.34 -4.77
N ASP A 82 -23.34 -14.61 -5.09
CA ASP A 82 -23.10 -15.78 -4.24
C ASP A 82 -21.61 -16.10 -4.06
N ARG A 83 -20.78 -15.73 -5.03
CA ARG A 83 -19.32 -15.93 -4.99
C ARG A 83 -18.55 -14.76 -4.42
N PHE A 84 -19.19 -13.61 -4.27
CA PHE A 84 -18.55 -12.35 -3.85
C PHE A 84 -17.62 -12.52 -2.63
N TRP A 85 -18.14 -13.05 -1.52
CA TRP A 85 -17.36 -13.17 -0.28
C TRP A 85 -16.27 -14.23 -0.32
N GLU A 86 -16.47 -15.28 -1.11
CA GLU A 86 -15.44 -16.28 -1.38
C GLU A 86 -14.27 -15.65 -2.12
N THR A 87 -14.55 -14.92 -3.20
CA THR A 87 -13.54 -14.23 -3.99
C THR A 87 -12.83 -13.13 -3.21
N VAL A 88 -13.56 -12.32 -2.43
CA VAL A 88 -12.95 -11.29 -1.55
C VAL A 88 -11.93 -11.92 -0.60
N ARG A 89 -12.28 -13.03 0.05
CA ARG A 89 -11.37 -13.74 0.95
C ARG A 89 -10.14 -14.29 0.22
N ALA A 90 -10.34 -14.88 -0.96
CA ALA A 90 -9.25 -15.44 -1.75
C ALA A 90 -8.25 -14.35 -2.20
N VAL A 91 -8.74 -13.19 -2.65
CA VAL A 91 -7.89 -12.08 -3.08
C VAL A 91 -7.12 -11.49 -1.88
N GLN A 92 -7.78 -11.28 -0.75
CA GLN A 92 -7.12 -10.78 0.47
C GLN A 92 -6.05 -11.75 0.99
N GLU A 93 -6.28 -13.06 0.88
CA GLU A 93 -5.30 -14.08 1.22
C GLU A 93 -4.10 -14.06 0.25
N ALA A 94 -4.35 -13.98 -1.06
CA ALA A 94 -3.30 -13.86 -2.06
C ALA A 94 -2.43 -12.61 -1.86
N GLN A 95 -3.05 -11.45 -1.59
CA GLN A 95 -2.34 -10.21 -1.29
C GLN A 95 -1.47 -10.33 -0.04
N ARG A 96 -1.98 -10.99 1.01
CA ARG A 96 -1.21 -11.24 2.24
C ARG A 96 0.01 -12.13 1.97
N ASN A 97 -0.17 -13.21 1.22
CA ASN A 97 0.90 -14.14 0.88
C ASN A 97 1.96 -13.46 0.01
N ALA A 98 1.55 -12.64 -0.96
CA ALA A 98 2.46 -11.84 -1.77
C ALA A 98 3.27 -10.85 -0.92
N ALA A 99 2.64 -10.17 0.04
CA ALA A 99 3.33 -9.23 0.94
C ALA A 99 4.40 -9.94 1.80
N ILE A 100 4.12 -11.15 2.28
CA ILE A 100 5.09 -11.97 3.04
C ILE A 100 6.30 -12.29 2.17
N LEU A 101 6.08 -12.76 0.94
CA LEU A 101 7.16 -13.11 0.00
C LEU A 101 8.06 -11.92 -0.32
N VAL A 102 7.47 -10.72 -0.54
CA VAL A 102 8.25 -9.50 -0.79
C VAL A 102 9.13 -9.15 0.40
N ILE A 103 8.61 -9.27 1.63
CA ILE A 103 9.38 -9.02 2.85
C ILE A 103 10.53 -10.03 3.00
N GLU A 104 10.29 -11.31 2.69
CA GLU A 104 11.31 -12.35 2.73
C GLU A 104 12.42 -12.12 1.70
N GLN A 105 12.07 -11.75 0.47
CA GLN A 105 13.03 -11.40 -0.58
C GLN A 105 13.88 -10.19 -0.19
N ALA A 106 13.26 -9.13 0.34
CA ALA A 106 13.98 -7.96 0.82
C ALA A 106 14.98 -8.32 1.95
N ARG A 107 14.58 -9.21 2.88
CA ARG A 107 15.48 -9.70 3.93
C ARG A 107 16.65 -10.50 3.38
N GLN A 108 16.43 -11.34 2.36
CA GLN A 108 17.50 -12.12 1.73
C GLN A 108 18.50 -11.22 1.00
N GLN A 109 18.03 -10.19 0.30
CA GLN A 109 18.89 -9.22 -0.38
C GLN A 109 19.73 -8.38 0.60
N SER A 110 19.16 -8.04 1.77
CA SER A 110 19.89 -7.30 2.82
C SER A 110 20.99 -8.13 3.53
N LYS A 111 21.00 -9.45 3.34
CA LYS A 111 22.03 -10.37 3.86
C LYS A 111 23.14 -10.68 2.85
N ALA A 112 23.16 -10.03 1.69
CA ALA A 112 24.24 -10.21 0.72
C ALA A 112 25.57 -9.73 1.34
N PRO A 113 26.66 -10.52 1.22
CA PRO A 113 27.96 -10.15 1.79
C PRO A 113 28.48 -8.87 1.14
N GLU A 114 29.04 -7.97 1.95
CA GLU A 114 29.72 -6.77 1.45
C GLU A 114 30.77 -7.16 0.40
N PRO A 115 30.88 -6.41 -0.71
CA PRO A 115 31.94 -6.66 -1.68
C PRO A 115 33.27 -6.53 -0.95
N LYS A 116 34.09 -7.58 -0.99
CA LYS A 116 35.47 -7.51 -0.50
C LYS A 116 36.15 -6.41 -1.31
N ASN A 117 36.48 -5.30 -0.65
CA ASN A 117 37.40 -4.32 -1.22
C ASN A 117 38.73 -5.05 -1.46
N GLU A 118 38.96 -5.48 -2.70
CA GLU A 118 40.30 -5.83 -3.15
C GLU A 118 41.13 -4.55 -3.07
N VAL A 119 42.02 -4.51 -2.08
CA VAL A 119 43.04 -3.47 -1.97
C VAL A 119 43.92 -3.60 -3.19
N ILE A 120 43.74 -2.72 -4.17
CA ILE A 120 44.66 -2.57 -5.28
C ILE A 120 45.85 -1.78 -4.73
N ASP A 121 46.91 -2.49 -4.35
CA ASP A 121 48.21 -1.89 -4.03
C ASP A 121 48.76 -1.24 -5.31
N ASN A 122 48.51 0.07 -5.46
CA ASN A 122 49.15 0.89 -6.49
C ASN A 122 50.55 1.30 -5.98
N ASP A 123 51.49 0.36 -6.01
CA ASP A 123 52.92 0.65 -5.91
C ASP A 123 53.45 0.99 -7.31
N ALA A 124 53.24 2.23 -7.73
CA ALA A 124 53.85 2.79 -8.93
C ALA A 124 54.31 4.22 -8.62
N SER A 125 55.49 4.31 -8.00
CA SER A 125 56.24 5.55 -7.86
C SER A 125 56.76 6.00 -9.23
N PRO A 126 56.40 7.19 -9.75
CA PRO A 126 57.01 7.70 -10.97
C PRO A 126 58.36 8.33 -10.64
N GLU A 127 59.45 7.75 -11.16
CA GLU A 127 60.77 8.38 -11.20
C GLU A 127 60.69 9.69 -11.99
N ALA A 128 61.10 10.80 -11.38
CA ALA A 128 61.23 12.09 -12.05
C ALA A 128 62.53 12.11 -12.89
N PRO A 129 62.51 12.54 -14.16
CA PRO A 129 63.73 12.65 -14.94
C PRO A 129 64.56 13.86 -14.48
N ALA A 130 65.85 13.64 -14.31
CA ALA A 130 66.84 14.65 -13.98
C ALA A 130 66.97 15.68 -15.12
N LEU A 131 66.82 16.96 -14.78
CA LEU A 131 67.25 18.09 -15.62
C LEU A 131 68.78 18.14 -15.64
N SER A 132 69.40 17.90 -16.79
CA SER A 132 70.81 18.28 -17.00
C SER A 132 70.91 19.76 -17.39
N MET A 133 71.95 20.42 -16.87
CA MET A 133 72.38 21.77 -17.22
C MET A 133 72.80 21.91 -18.68
#